data_AF-A0A7Z9WZ37-F1
#
_entry.id   AF-A0A7Z9WZ37-F1
#
_cell.length_a   1.000
_cell.length_b   1.000
_cell.length_c   1.000
_cell.angle_alpha   90.00
_cell.angle_beta   90.00
_cell.angle_gamma   90.00
#
_symmetry.space_group_name_H-M   'P 1'
#
loop_
_entity.id
_entity.type
_entity.pdbx_description
1 polymer ?
#
loop_
_entity_poly.entity_id
_entity_poly.type
_entity_poly.pdbx_seq_one_letter_code
_entity_poly.pdbx_strand_id
1 'polypeptide(L)'
;MSEYLLNSKDLTKEEKIYLLESKLSDIFATIFRQIQYVDFEKQVHNLIYNNEQLTYEDYCKLRRSTQEKMSGKLIKYDVKPEEEN
;
A
#
# COMPACT_ATOMS: atom_id res chain seq x y z
N MET A 1 17.81 7.94 -15.63
CA MET A 1 18.78 6.93 -15.15
C MET A 1 18.25 5.51 -15.35
N SER A 2 17.13 5.13 -14.75
CA SER A 2 16.55 3.78 -14.86
C SER A 2 16.09 3.40 -16.28
N GLU A 3 15.43 4.32 -16.97
CA GLU A 3 14.93 4.14 -18.34
C GLU A 3 16.07 4.03 -19.38
N TYR A 4 17.20 4.66 -19.08
CA TYR A 4 18.41 4.59 -19.89
C TYR A 4 19.08 3.20 -19.77
N LEU A 5 19.05 2.62 -18.56
CA LEU A 5 19.60 1.28 -18.27
C LEU A 5 18.79 0.15 -18.92
N LEU A 6 17.46 0.28 -19.01
CA LEU A 6 16.61 -0.71 -19.69
C LEU A 6 16.86 -0.79 -21.20
N ASN A 7 17.19 0.35 -21.84
CA ASN A 7 17.46 0.45 -23.27
C ASN A 7 18.92 0.15 -23.65
N SER A 8 19.84 0.06 -22.68
CA SER A 8 21.20 -0.42 -22.94
C SER A 8 21.17 -1.87 -23.45
N LYS A 9 21.90 -2.11 -24.54
CA LYS A 9 22.04 -3.44 -25.17
C LYS A 9 22.88 -4.41 -24.32
N ASP A 10 23.54 -3.92 -23.27
CA ASP A 10 24.52 -4.66 -22.48
C ASP A 10 23.94 -5.44 -21.29
N LEU A 11 22.64 -5.31 -20.99
CA LEU A 11 22.02 -6.06 -19.88
C LEU A 11 21.51 -7.43 -20.31
N THR A 12 21.84 -8.44 -19.51
CA THR A 12 21.32 -9.80 -19.62
C THR A 12 19.82 -9.82 -19.32
N LYS A 13 19.09 -10.80 -19.87
CA LYS A 13 17.63 -10.92 -19.67
C LYS A 13 17.23 -10.94 -18.19
N GLU A 14 18.05 -11.56 -17.33
CA GLU A 14 17.82 -11.64 -15.88
C GLU A 14 17.99 -10.28 -15.18
N GLU A 15 19.00 -9.51 -15.55
CA GLU A 15 19.23 -8.16 -14.99
C GLU A 15 18.10 -7.19 -15.38
N LYS A 16 17.54 -7.34 -16.59
CA LYS A 16 16.36 -6.57 -17.00
C LYS A 16 15.13 -6.94 -16.19
N ILE A 17 14.92 -8.22 -15.89
CA ILE A 17 13.82 -8.67 -15.04
C ILE A 17 13.99 -8.13 -13.63
N TYR A 18 15.19 -8.21 -13.06
CA TYR A 18 15.48 -7.67 -11.72
C TYR A 18 15.25 -6.16 -11.65
N LEU A 19 15.72 -5.40 -12.64
CA LEU A 19 15.51 -3.95 -12.68
C LEU A 19 14.02 -3.61 -12.79
N LEU A 20 13.25 -4.37 -13.57
CA LEU A 20 11.81 -4.17 -13.71
C LEU A 20 11.07 -4.51 -12.42
N GLU A 21 11.44 -5.61 -11.75
CA GLU A 21 10.90 -6.01 -10.46
C GLU A 21 11.17 -4.95 -9.40
N SER A 22 12.42 -4.48 -9.28
CA SER A 22 12.79 -3.40 -8.36
C SER A 22 11.99 -2.12 -8.63
N LYS A 23 11.80 -1.74 -9.90
CA LYS A 23 10.99 -0.57 -10.27
C LYS A 23 9.52 -0.74 -9.91
N LEU A 24 8.95 -1.90 -10.19
CA LEU A 24 7.58 -2.21 -9.80
C LEU A 24 7.45 -2.16 -8.28
N SER A 25 8.36 -2.80 -7.55
CA SER A 25 8.38 -2.79 -6.09
C SER A 25 8.46 -1.37 -5.51
N ASP A 26 9.31 -0.51 -6.06
CA ASP A 26 9.39 0.91 -5.67
C ASP A 26 8.05 1.65 -5.89
N ILE A 27 7.43 1.43 -7.05
CA ILE A 27 6.13 2.03 -7.41
C ILE A 27 5.04 1.53 -6.47
N PHE A 28 4.97 0.23 -6.22
CA PHE A 28 4.03 -0.35 -5.27
C PHE A 28 4.25 0.20 -3.86
N ALA A 29 5.50 0.21 -3.37
CA ALA A 29 5.85 0.69 -2.03
C ALA A 29 5.52 2.19 -1.82
N THR A 30 5.60 2.99 -2.88
CA THR A 30 5.37 4.44 -2.79
C THR A 30 3.91 4.78 -3.06
N ILE A 31 3.39 4.44 -4.24
CA ILE A 31 2.07 4.87 -4.70
C ILE A 31 0.97 4.16 -3.91
N PHE A 32 1.05 2.84 -3.72
CA PHE A 32 -0.01 2.15 -2.97
C PHE A 32 -0.04 2.61 -1.52
N ARG A 33 1.13 2.78 -0.88
CA ARG A 33 1.16 3.26 0.50
C ARG A 33 0.57 4.67 0.63
N GLN A 34 0.88 5.56 -0.30
CA GLN A 34 0.33 6.92 -0.30
C GLN A 34 -1.18 6.92 -0.52
N ILE A 35 -1.68 6.16 -1.50
CA ILE A 35 -3.12 6.02 -1.74
C ILE A 35 -3.83 5.48 -0.49
N GLN A 36 -3.24 4.49 0.19
CA GLN A 36 -3.80 3.91 1.40
C GLN A 36 -3.92 4.95 2.52
N TYR A 37 -2.91 5.79 2.70
CA TYR A 37 -2.95 6.86 3.72
C TYR A 37 -3.97 7.93 3.39
N VAL A 38 -4.06 8.36 2.13
CA VAL A 38 -5.04 9.37 1.70
C VAL A 38 -6.48 8.84 1.85
N ASP A 39 -6.73 7.58 1.49
CA ASP A 39 -8.07 6.98 1.64
C ASP A 39 -8.45 6.79 3.11
N PHE A 40 -7.49 6.41 3.96
CA PHE A 40 -7.69 6.33 5.40
C PHE A 40 -8.00 7.71 6.01
N GLU A 41 -7.18 8.73 5.71
CA GLU A 41 -7.36 10.09 6.21
C GLU A 41 -8.72 10.67 5.78
N LYS A 42 -9.11 10.47 4.52
CA LYS A 42 -10.41 10.90 4.00
C LYS A 42 -11.56 10.23 4.75
N GLN A 43 -11.49 8.94 5.03
CA GLN A 43 -12.52 8.23 5.79
C GLN A 43 -12.60 8.73 7.23
N VAL A 44 -11.46 8.89 7.91
CA VAL A 44 -11.40 9.44 9.27
C VAL A 44 -12.04 10.83 9.33
N HIS A 45 -11.67 11.72 8.41
CA HIS A 45 -12.22 13.08 8.37
C HIS A 45 -13.74 13.09 8.12
N ASN A 46 -14.26 12.20 7.26
CA ASN A 46 -15.70 12.09 7.05
C ASN A 46 -16.45 11.61 8.31
N LEU A 47 -15.88 10.64 9.05
CA LEU A 47 -16.48 10.12 10.28
C LEU A 47 -16.49 11.19 11.39
N ILE A 48 -15.40 11.96 11.51
CA ILE A 48 -15.33 13.11 12.42
C ILE A 48 -16.37 14.18 12.03
N TYR A 49 -16.52 14.49 10.75
CA TYR A 49 -17.52 15.47 10.27
C TYR A 49 -18.96 15.04 10.59
N ASN A 50 -19.22 13.73 10.61
CA ASN A 50 -20.52 13.16 10.98
C ASN A 50 -20.74 13.06 12.51
N ASN A 51 -19.85 13.62 13.34
CA ASN A 51 -19.87 13.53 14.80
C ASN A 51 -19.78 12.10 15.36
N GLU A 52 -19.17 11.17 14.63
CA GLU A 52 -18.89 9.84 15.18
C GLU A 52 -17.67 9.88 16.09
N GLN A 53 -17.81 9.35 17.31
CA GLN A 53 -16.66 9.14 18.21
C GLN A 53 -15.89 7.90 17.74
N LEU A 54 -14.67 8.12 17.25
CA LEU A 54 -13.77 7.05 16.82
C LEU A 54 -12.94 6.56 18.01
N THR A 55 -13.06 5.28 18.34
CA THR A 55 -12.17 4.61 19.31
C THR A 55 -10.91 4.07 18.63
N TYR A 56 -9.91 3.67 19.43
CA TYR A 56 -8.68 3.04 18.92
C TYR A 56 -8.97 1.81 18.05
N GLU A 57 -9.93 0.98 18.44
CA GLU A 57 -10.33 -0.20 17.68
C GLU A 57 -10.94 0.16 16.33
N ASP A 58 -11.71 1.26 16.25
CA ASP A 58 -12.32 1.71 15.00
C ASP A 58 -11.26 2.17 14.00
N TYR A 59 -10.21 2.86 14.47
CA TYR A 59 -9.07 3.20 13.62
C TYR A 59 -8.34 1.96 13.09
N CYS A 60 -8.11 0.96 13.94
CA CYS A 60 -7.48 -0.29 13.54
C CYS A 60 -8.32 -1.04 12.50
N LYS A 61 -9.63 -1.14 12.71
CA LYS A 61 -10.58 -1.75 11.77
C LYS A 61 -10.62 -0.99 10.45
N LEU A 62 -10.66 0.34 10.48
CA LEU A 62 -10.68 1.19 9.30
C LEU A 62 -9.38 1.08 8.47
N ARG A 63 -8.23 1.09 9.15
CA ARG A 63 -6.93 0.88 8.50
C ARG A 63 -6.88 -0.47 7.80
N ARG A 64 -7.33 -1.53 8.47
CA ARG A 64 -7.34 -2.89 7.93
C ARG A 64 -8.29 -3.04 6.74
N SER A 65 -9.50 -2.49 6.83
CA SER A 65 -10.45 -2.48 5.72
C SER A 65 -9.87 -1.77 4.48
N THR A 66 -9.20 -0.63 4.69
CA THR A 66 -8.55 0.13 3.62
C THR A 66 -7.40 -0.67 2.99
N GLN A 67 -6.61 -1.37 3.81
CA GLN A 67 -5.52 -2.22 3.34
C GLN A 67 -6.01 -3.47 2.57
N GLU A 68 -7.11 -4.07 3.02
CA GLU A 68 -7.78 -5.20 2.35
C GLU A 68 -8.38 -4.79 1.00
N LYS A 69 -9.00 -3.61 0.90
CA LYS A 69 -9.49 -3.08 -0.39
C LYS A 69 -8.35 -2.92 -1.41
N MET A 70 -7.19 -2.47 -0.96
CA MET A 70 -6.00 -2.23 -1.78
C MET A 70 -5.26 -3.50 -2.17
N SER A 71 -5.12 -4.44 -1.23
CA SER A 71 -4.34 -5.67 -1.42
C SER A 71 -5.18 -6.84 -1.96
N GLY A 72 -6.51 -6.70 -1.91
CA GLY A 72 -7.45 -7.75 -2.31
C GLY A 72 -7.26 -9.04 -1.51
N LYS A 73 -7.66 -10.18 -2.11
CA LYS A 73 -7.55 -11.52 -1.51
C LYS A 73 -6.14 -12.14 -1.60
N LEU A 74 -5.14 -11.40 -2.09
CA LEU A 74 -3.79 -11.93 -2.28
C LEU A 74 -2.98 -11.97 -0.99
N ILE A 75 -3.27 -11.10 -0.03
CA ILE A 75 -2.56 -11.03 1.25
C ILE A 75 -3.42 -11.69 2.32
N LYS A 76 -2.91 -12.80 2.88
CA LYS A 76 -3.45 -13.37 4.11
C LYS A 76 -2.81 -12.66 5.29
N TYR A 77 -3.65 -12.17 6.19
CA TYR A 77 -3.17 -11.58 7.42
C TYR A 77 -3.36 -12.57 8.56
N ASP A 78 -2.30 -12.81 9.32
CA ASP A 78 -2.31 -13.78 10.43
C ASP A 78 -2.88 -13.20 11.73
N VAL A 79 -2.88 -11.88 11.90
CA VAL A 79 -3.24 -11.19 13.16
C VAL A 79 -4.50 -10.35 12.96
N LYS A 80 -5.38 -10.30 13.96
CA LYS A 80 -6.58 -9.46 13.90
C LYS A 80 -6.20 -7.98 14.01
N PRO A 81 -6.96 -7.07 13.37
CA PRO A 81 -6.66 -5.63 13.38
C PRO A 81 -6.52 -5.04 14.79
N GLU A 82 -7.21 -5.62 15.78
CA GLU A 82 -7.24 -5.17 17.18
C GLU A 82 -5.97 -5.56 17.98
N GLU A 83 -5.15 -6.46 17.44
CA GLU A 83 -3.98 -7.02 18.11
C GLU A 83 -2.64 -6.57 17.46
N GLU A 84 -2.70 -5.76 16.39
CA GLU A 84 -1.52 -5.11 15.79
C GLU A 84 -1.08 -3.92 16.67
N ASN A 85 -0.28 -4.20 17.71
CA ASN A 85 0.47 -3.20 18.48
C ASN A 85 1.86 -2.95 17.89
#